data_AF-A0A9W8ALY9-F1
#
_entry.id   AF-A0A9W8ALY9-F1
#
_cell.length_a   1.000
_cell.length_b   1.000
_cell.length_c   1.000
_cell.angle_alpha   90.00
_cell.angle_beta   90.00
_cell.angle_gamma   90.00
#
_symmetry.space_group_name_H-M   'P 1'
#
loop_
_entity.id
_entity.type
_entity.pdbx_description
1 polymer ?
#
loop_
_entity_poly.entity_id
_entity_poly.type
_entity_poly.pdbx_seq_one_letter_code
_entity_poly.pdbx_strand_id
1 'polypeptide(L)'
;MTDQDPQYYEKYSPSNDHSPLDRWARSPYLSWANALACLASAQMAIRQVPGFPAPVYSLGFATAFGLAGYVTHQRDYENGAGSATAWSLTWLALNTSRAWRTKQWQALTVLGIIGSTGFIYGRRYFNL
;
A
#
# COMPACT_ATOMS: atom_id res chain seq x y z
N MET A 1 15.99 -20.97 -5.56
CA MET A 1 15.26 -20.37 -6.69
C MET A 1 14.28 -21.42 -7.16
N THR A 2 13.02 -21.32 -6.75
CA THR A 2 11.95 -22.21 -7.19
C THR A 2 11.60 -21.85 -8.64
N ASP A 3 11.55 -22.85 -9.52
CA ASP A 3 11.00 -22.73 -10.87
C ASP A 3 9.58 -22.17 -10.80
N GLN A 4 9.44 -20.86 -11.02
CA GLN A 4 8.13 -20.24 -11.24
C GLN A 4 7.75 -20.43 -12.70
N ASP A 5 6.49 -20.80 -12.93
CA ASP A 5 5.92 -21.13 -14.23
C ASP A 5 6.16 -19.99 -15.24
N PRO A 6 6.69 -20.24 -16.45
CA PRO A 6 6.92 -19.20 -17.47
C PRO A 6 5.67 -18.35 -17.78
N GLN A 7 4.46 -18.91 -17.60
CA GLN A 7 3.21 -18.15 -17.73
C GLN A 7 3.10 -16.98 -16.74
N TYR A 8 3.75 -17.07 -15.58
CA TYR A 8 3.77 -16.02 -14.56
C TYR A 8 4.49 -14.76 -15.06
N TYR A 9 5.71 -14.91 -15.59
CA TYR A 9 6.48 -13.78 -16.11
C TYR A 9 5.83 -13.17 -17.35
N GLU A 10 5.19 -14.00 -18.18
CA GLU A 10 4.44 -13.52 -19.33
C GLU A 10 3.25 -12.67 -18.88
N LYS A 11 2.36 -13.20 -18.02
CA LYS A 11 1.17 -12.49 -17.53
C LYS A 11 1.50 -11.11 -16.94
N TYR A 12 2.59 -11.02 -16.18
CA TYR A 12 2.97 -9.80 -15.45
C TYR A 12 4.06 -8.98 -16.15
N SER A 13 4.37 -9.35 -17.39
CA SER A 13 5.26 -8.59 -18.25
C SER A 13 4.73 -7.16 -18.46
N PRO A 14 5.60 -6.14 -18.48
CA PRO A 14 5.24 -4.78 -18.88
C PRO A 14 4.53 -4.68 -20.23
N SER A 15 4.74 -5.67 -21.12
CA SER A 15 4.09 -5.75 -22.44
C SER A 15 2.58 -5.99 -22.36
N ASN A 16 2.09 -6.50 -21.23
CA ASN A 16 0.70 -6.88 -21.03
C ASN A 16 -0.09 -5.82 -20.23
N ASP A 17 0.50 -4.64 -20.01
CA ASP A 17 -0.21 -3.53 -19.39
C ASP A 17 -1.23 -2.94 -20.39
N HIS A 18 -2.51 -3.03 -20.05
CA HIS A 18 -3.60 -2.53 -20.89
C HIS A 18 -4.11 -1.15 -20.42
N SER A 19 -3.68 -0.68 -19.25
CA SER A 19 -4.12 0.58 -18.66
C SER A 19 -2.98 1.38 -17.99
N PRO A 20 -3.14 2.71 -17.82
CA PRO A 20 -2.20 3.52 -17.03
C PRO A 20 -2.07 3.06 -15.58
N LEU A 21 -3.11 2.44 -15.02
CA LEU A 21 -3.12 1.91 -13.65
C LEU A 21 -2.19 0.72 -13.49
N ASP A 22 -2.02 -0.11 -14.53
CA ASP A 22 -1.10 -1.25 -14.49
C ASP A 22 0.35 -0.79 -14.35
N ARG A 23 0.70 0.32 -15.02
CA ARG A 23 2.01 0.97 -14.87
C ARG A 23 2.21 1.50 -13.45
N TRP A 24 1.17 2.05 -12.84
CA TRP A 24 1.22 2.56 -11.48
C TRP A 24 1.36 1.42 -10.47
N ALA A 25 0.69 0.30 -10.67
CA ALA A 25 0.81 -0.90 -9.85
C ALA A 25 2.19 -1.58 -9.94
N ARG A 26 3.02 -1.26 -10.94
CA ARG A 26 4.43 -1.68 -11.00
C ARG A 26 5.40 -0.67 -10.37
N SER A 27 4.91 0.48 -9.95
CA SER A 27 5.72 1.52 -9.32
C SER A 27 5.97 1.20 -7.85
N PRO A 28 7.23 1.19 -7.37
CA PRO A 28 7.52 1.06 -5.94
C PRO A 28 7.11 2.30 -5.15
N TYR A 29 6.97 3.45 -5.83
CA TYR A 29 6.70 4.74 -5.21
C TYR A 29 5.34 4.80 -4.52
N LEU A 30 4.34 4.06 -5.00
CA LEU A 30 3.03 3.99 -4.36
C LEU A 30 3.12 3.35 -2.97
N SER A 31 3.82 2.21 -2.86
CA SER A 31 4.04 1.57 -1.56
C SER A 31 4.93 2.43 -0.65
N TRP A 32 5.98 3.06 -1.17
CA TRP A 32 6.79 3.98 -0.36
C TRP A 32 6.02 5.24 0.07
N ALA A 33 5.09 5.75 -0.74
CA ALA A 33 4.19 6.82 -0.33
C ALA A 33 3.31 6.39 0.84
N ASN A 34 2.81 5.15 0.86
CA ASN A 34 2.10 4.60 2.02
C ASN A 34 3.00 4.49 3.25
N ALA A 35 4.27 4.10 3.08
CA ALA A 35 5.22 4.08 4.17
C ALA A 35 5.42 5.48 4.78
N LEU A 36 5.61 6.50 3.93
CA LEU A 36 5.69 7.90 4.37
C LEU A 36 4.39 8.37 5.03
N ALA A 37 3.23 8.00 4.50
CA ALA A 37 1.93 8.33 5.10
C ALA A 37 1.79 7.70 6.50
N CYS A 38 2.29 6.48 6.69
CA CYS A 38 2.33 5.82 7.99
C CYS A 38 3.32 6.51 8.95
N LEU A 39 4.50 6.93 8.49
CA LEU A 39 5.42 7.73 9.31
C LEU A 39 4.80 9.07 9.72
N ALA A 40 4.10 9.74 8.80
CA ALA A 40 3.36 10.96 9.10
C ALA A 40 2.25 10.69 10.13
N SER A 41 1.53 9.58 10.00
CA SER A 41 0.55 9.11 10.99
C SER A 41 1.18 8.92 12.37
N ALA A 42 2.37 8.31 12.45
CA ALA A 42 3.10 8.17 13.71
C ALA A 42 3.41 9.53 14.35
N GLN A 43 3.89 10.49 13.55
CA GLN A 43 4.18 11.84 14.02
C GLN A 43 2.91 12.57 14.50
N MET A 44 1.78 12.42 13.80
CA MET A 44 0.51 13.00 14.22
C MET A 44 -0.02 12.36 15.50
N ALA A 45 0.16 11.05 15.66
CA ALA A 45 -0.20 10.33 16.89
C ALA A 45 0.67 10.76 18.10
N ILE A 46 1.98 10.99 17.90
CA ILE A 46 2.87 11.55 18.95
C ILE A 46 2.38 12.94 19.37
N ARG A 47 1.90 13.75 18.41
CA ARG A 47 1.27 15.05 18.66
C ARG A 47 -0.17 14.97 19.18
N GLN A 48 -0.65 13.76 19.50
CA GLN A 48 -1.99 13.50 20.04
C GLN A 48 -3.14 14.01 19.15
N VAL A 49 -2.93 14.08 17.84
CA VAL A 49 -4.00 14.42 16.89
C VAL A 49 -5.03 13.28 16.87
N PRO A 50 -6.34 13.54 17.06
CA PRO A 50 -7.35 12.50 17.07
C PRO A 50 -7.46 11.75 15.73
N GLY A 51 -7.76 10.46 15.79
CA GLY A 51 -8.05 9.65 14.59
C GLY A 51 -6.86 8.87 14.02
N PHE A 52 -5.66 9.03 14.61
CA PHE A 52 -4.49 8.26 14.24
C PHE A 52 -4.27 7.04 15.15
N PRO A 53 -3.75 5.92 14.61
CA PRO A 53 -3.34 4.77 15.42
C PRO A 53 -2.13 5.11 16.29
N ALA A 54 -1.90 4.30 17.34
CA ALA A 54 -0.71 4.47 18.18
C ALA A 54 0.58 4.43 17.33
N PRO A 55 1.63 5.20 17.70
CA PRO A 55 2.83 5.35 16.87
C PRO A 55 3.49 4.02 16.49
N VAL A 56 3.54 3.05 17.41
CA VAL A 56 4.13 1.73 17.16
C VAL A 56 3.44 0.97 16.01
N TYR A 57 2.11 1.05 15.90
CA TYR A 57 1.38 0.41 14.81
C TYR A 57 1.67 1.14 13.49
N SER A 58 1.70 2.47 13.51
CA SER A 58 2.07 3.29 12.35
C SER A 58 3.47 2.93 11.83
N LEU A 59 4.44 2.75 12.73
CA LEU A 59 5.80 2.33 12.36
C LEU A 59 5.81 0.92 11.75
N GLY A 60 5.07 -0.03 12.33
CA GLY A 60 4.95 -1.39 11.78
C GLY A 60 4.40 -1.39 10.34
N PHE A 61 3.34 -0.63 10.08
CA PHE A 61 2.81 -0.46 8.72
C PHE A 61 3.78 0.26 7.79
N ALA A 62 4.51 1.26 8.29
CA ALA A 62 5.54 1.93 7.49
C ALA A 62 6.61 0.94 7.02
N THR A 63 7.08 0.07 7.90
CA THR A 63 8.01 -1.01 7.54
C THR A 63 7.41 -1.98 6.53
N ALA A 64 6.17 -2.42 6.75
CA ALA A 64 5.48 -3.35 5.84
C ALA A 64 5.36 -2.78 4.41
N PHE A 65 4.92 -1.53 4.27
CA PHE A 65 4.86 -0.85 2.98
C PHE A 65 6.23 -0.54 2.39
N GLY A 66 7.24 -0.23 3.22
CA GLY A 66 8.62 -0.07 2.80
C GLY A 66 9.17 -1.33 2.14
N LEU A 67 8.95 -2.49 2.78
CA LEU A 67 9.33 -3.80 2.27
C LEU A 67 8.56 -4.17 1.01
N ALA A 68 7.24 -3.94 0.96
CA ALA A 68 6.47 -4.18 -0.26
C ALA A 68 6.99 -3.34 -1.45
N GLY A 69 7.34 -2.07 -1.22
CA GLY A 69 7.96 -1.22 -2.23
C GLY A 69 9.35 -1.71 -2.65
N TYR A 70 10.14 -2.24 -1.72
CA TYR A 70 11.42 -2.87 -2.03
C TYR A 70 11.28 -4.11 -2.91
N VAL A 71 10.31 -4.99 -2.62
CA VAL A 71 9.99 -6.17 -3.44
C VAL A 71 9.58 -5.75 -4.86
N THR A 72 8.71 -4.74 -4.99
CA THR A 72 8.34 -4.15 -6.28
C THR A 72 9.56 -3.58 -7.02
N HIS A 73 10.49 -2.91 -6.31
CA HIS A 73 11.72 -2.36 -6.89
C HIS A 73 12.65 -3.46 -7.44
N GLN A 74 12.68 -4.64 -6.80
CA GLN A 74 13.40 -5.82 -7.27
C GLN A 74 12.74 -6.52 -8.47
N ARG A 75 11.72 -5.89 -9.07
CA ARG A 75 10.93 -6.39 -10.21
C ARG A 75 10.05 -7.60 -9.89
N ASP A 76 9.85 -7.90 -8.61
CA ASP A 76 8.85 -8.86 -8.16
C ASP A 76 7.52 -8.15 -7.95
N TYR A 77 6.90 -7.76 -9.06
CA TYR A 77 5.73 -6.89 -9.07
C TYR A 77 4.50 -7.53 -8.41
N GLU A 78 4.37 -8.85 -8.47
CA GLU A 78 3.22 -9.58 -7.92
C GLU A 78 3.30 -9.70 -6.41
N ASN A 79 4.44 -10.15 -5.87
CA ASN A 79 4.60 -10.23 -4.43
C ASN A 79 4.57 -8.82 -3.82
N GLY A 80 5.12 -7.83 -4.52
CA GLY A 80 5.06 -6.42 -4.15
C GLY A 80 3.62 -5.88 -4.12
N ALA A 81 2.86 -6.07 -5.21
CA ALA A 81 1.47 -5.62 -5.32
C ALA A 81 0.53 -6.38 -4.36
N GLY A 82 0.67 -7.70 -4.24
CA GLY A 82 -0.11 -8.53 -3.31
C GLY A 82 0.16 -8.12 -1.85
N SER A 83 1.42 -7.94 -1.48
CA SER A 83 1.80 -7.46 -0.15
C SER A 83 1.24 -6.06 0.12
N ALA A 84 1.45 -5.11 -0.80
CA ALA A 84 0.94 -3.74 -0.64
C ALA A 84 -0.59 -3.73 -0.51
N THR A 85 -1.30 -4.53 -1.29
CA THR A 85 -2.76 -4.69 -1.21
C THR A 85 -3.19 -5.23 0.15
N ALA A 86 -2.58 -6.32 0.61
CA ALA A 86 -2.91 -6.94 1.89
C ALA A 86 -2.69 -5.98 3.07
N TRP A 87 -1.56 -5.27 3.09
CA TRP A 87 -1.27 -4.29 4.12
C TRP A 87 -2.18 -3.07 4.06
N SER A 88 -2.53 -2.59 2.86
CA SER A 88 -3.55 -1.54 2.69
C SER A 88 -4.90 -1.97 3.26
N LEU A 89 -5.41 -3.15 2.90
CA LEU A 89 -6.69 -3.65 3.42
C LEU A 89 -6.66 -3.80 4.95
N THR A 90 -5.57 -4.33 5.49
CA THR A 90 -5.39 -4.47 6.95
C THR A 90 -5.39 -3.10 7.62
N TRP A 91 -4.66 -2.12 7.09
CA TRP A 91 -4.63 -0.77 7.63
C TRP A 91 -6.01 -0.11 7.60
N LEU A 92 -6.72 -0.22 6.47
CA LEU A 92 -8.07 0.31 6.30
C LEU A 92 -9.03 -0.31 7.31
N ALA A 93 -9.05 -1.64 7.45
CA ALA A 93 -9.93 -2.34 8.37
C ALA A 93 -9.74 -1.85 9.83
N LEU A 94 -8.49 -1.60 10.23
CA LEU A 94 -8.16 -1.19 11.59
C LEU A 94 -8.40 0.31 11.86
N ASN A 95 -8.30 1.17 10.84
CA ASN A 95 -8.24 2.63 11.06
C ASN A 95 -9.40 3.43 10.46
N THR A 96 -10.17 2.87 9.53
CA THR A 96 -11.27 3.59 8.86
C THR A 96 -12.29 4.13 9.84
N SER A 97 -12.73 3.31 10.80
CA SER A 97 -13.75 3.72 11.77
C SER A 97 -13.29 4.89 12.64
N ARG A 98 -12.00 4.94 13.00
CA ARG A 98 -11.41 6.04 13.78
C ARG A 98 -11.33 7.31 12.95
N ALA A 99 -10.79 7.24 11.74
CA ALA A 99 -10.70 8.38 10.84
C ALA A 99 -12.08 8.99 10.52
N TRP A 100 -13.08 8.15 10.30
CA TRP A 100 -14.45 8.60 10.00
C TRP A 100 -15.17 9.21 11.20
N ARG A 101 -14.94 8.68 12.41
CA ARG A 101 -15.54 9.22 13.64
C ARG A 101 -14.95 10.56 14.03
N THR A 102 -13.63 10.74 13.93
CA THR A 102 -12.98 12.00 14.31
C THR A 102 -13.08 13.07 13.22
N LYS A 103 -13.32 12.68 11.96
CA LYS A 103 -13.43 13.56 10.79
C LYS A 103 -12.25 14.52 10.62
N GLN A 104 -11.09 14.15 11.17
CA GLN A 104 -9.87 14.95 11.04
C GLN A 104 -9.36 14.83 9.61
N TRP A 105 -9.13 15.98 8.95
CA TRP A 105 -8.75 16.00 7.54
C TRP A 105 -7.43 15.25 7.31
N GLN A 106 -6.48 15.32 8.25
CA GLN A 106 -5.20 14.61 8.14
C GLN A 106 -5.41 13.08 8.17
N ALA A 107 -6.29 12.59 9.03
CA ALA A 107 -6.60 11.16 9.14
C ALA A 107 -7.34 10.66 7.89
N LEU A 108 -8.26 11.47 7.35
CA LEU A 108 -8.95 11.18 6.10
C LEU A 108 -8.00 11.20 4.89
N THR A 109 -7.00 12.08 4.88
CA THR A 109 -5.96 12.10 3.83
C THR A 109 -5.14 10.83 3.85
N VAL A 110 -4.66 10.38 5.02
CA VAL A 110 -3.90 9.12 5.12
C VAL A 110 -4.77 7.93 4.71
N LEU A 111 -6.04 7.91 5.12
CA LEU A 111 -7.03 6.92 4.70
C LEU A 111 -7.18 6.88 3.17
N GLY A 112 -7.31 8.03 2.53
CA GLY A 112 -7.44 8.14 1.07
C GLY A 112 -6.18 7.70 0.31
N ILE A 113 -4.99 8.07 0.80
CA ILE A 113 -3.71 7.66 0.22
C ILE A 113 -3.58 6.13 0.25
N ILE A 114 -3.77 5.51 1.42
CA ILE A 114 -3.63 4.06 1.59
C ILE A 114 -4.75 3.29 0.86
N GLY A 115 -5.96 3.86 0.82
CA GLY A 115 -7.10 3.30 0.12
C GLY A 115 -6.93 3.29 -1.40
N SER A 116 -6.50 4.41 -1.97
CA SER A 116 -6.28 4.53 -3.42
C SER A 116 -5.15 3.62 -3.90
N THR A 117 -4.05 3.53 -3.18
CA THR A 117 -2.96 2.58 -3.49
C THR A 117 -3.39 1.13 -3.34
N GLY A 118 -4.14 0.79 -2.29
CA GLY A 118 -4.70 -0.54 -2.10
C GLY A 118 -5.60 -0.96 -3.27
N PHE A 119 -6.40 -0.01 -3.77
CA PHE A 119 -7.22 -0.23 -4.97
C PHE A 119 -6.36 -0.43 -6.23
N ILE A 120 -5.34 0.40 -6.46
CA ILE A 120 -4.46 0.30 -7.64
C ILE A 120 -3.71 -1.03 -7.65
N TYR A 121 -3.05 -1.40 -6.55
CA TYR A 121 -2.34 -2.68 -6.46
C TYR A 121 -3.31 -3.87 -6.49
N GLY A 122 -4.46 -3.76 -5.81
CA GLY A 122 -5.44 -4.82 -5.74
C GLY A 122 -6.08 -5.12 -7.10
N ARG A 123 -6.34 -4.09 -7.92
CA ARG A 123 -6.85 -4.26 -9.29
C ARG A 123 -5.92 -5.15 -10.11
N ARG A 124 -4.60 -4.90 -10.05
CA ARG A 124 -3.60 -5.74 -10.72
C ARG A 124 -3.57 -7.16 -10.15
N TYR A 125 -3.48 -7.28 -8.83
CA TYR A 125 -3.36 -8.59 -8.16
C TYR A 125 -4.56 -9.50 -8.43
N PHE A 126 -5.78 -8.96 -8.36
CA PHE A 126 -7.01 -9.71 -8.60
C PHE A 126 -7.44 -9.77 -10.09
N ASN A 127 -6.71 -9.11 -11.00
CA ASN A 127 -7.06 -8.99 -12.42
C ASN A 127 -8.47 -8.45 -12.66
N LEU A 128 -8.82 -7.37 -11.98
CA LEU A 128 -10.07 -6.60 -12.14
C LEU A 128 -9.92 -5.49 -13.20
#